data_AF-A0A2E7JFL5-F1
#
_entry.id   AF-A0A2E7JFL5-F1
#
_cell.length_a   1.000
_cell.length_b   1.000
_cell.length_c   1.000
_cell.angle_alpha   90.00
_cell.angle_beta   90.00
_cell.angle_gamma   90.00
#
_symmetry.space_group_name_H-M   'P 1'
#
loop_
_entity.id
_entity.type
_entity.pdbx_description
1 polymer ?
#
loop_
_entity_poly.entity_id
_entity_poly.type
_entity_poly.pdbx_seq_one_letter_code
_entity_poly.pdbx_strand_id
1 'polypeptide(L)'
;MRKRIPLYPTQEKPKNPGAMSCAAMICTAGCPADITEQLAESLPNICFDCYATEVASAQNICPYKDIYLLISAEDIIGIEEDWLDTTTAFKGISLKERNVFIQGYRNELLSPDWEALLSSFASRGALPVLLGPS
;
A
#
# COMPACT_ATOMS: atom_id res chain seq x y z
N MET A 1 59.79 9.90 0.01
CA MET A 1 59.20 9.09 1.10
C MET A 1 57.83 8.59 0.64
N ARG A 2 57.65 7.28 0.51
CA ARG A 2 56.39 6.65 0.05
C ARG A 2 55.36 6.69 1.19
N LYS A 3 54.24 7.40 1.00
CA LYS A 3 53.11 7.40 1.94
C LYS A 3 52.38 6.04 1.84
N ARG A 4 52.17 5.38 2.99
CA ARG A 4 51.40 4.13 3.09
C ARG A 4 49.94 4.40 2.78
N ILE A 5 49.36 3.61 1.88
CA ILE A 5 47.92 3.58 1.60
C ILE A 5 47.28 2.63 2.64
N PRO A 6 46.23 3.04 3.38
CA PRO A 6 45.51 2.13 4.26
C PRO A 6 44.80 1.05 3.44
N LEU A 7 45.08 -0.22 3.76
CA LEU A 7 44.50 -1.42 3.15
C LEU A 7 43.19 -1.84 3.83
N TYR A 8 42.22 -0.94 3.94
CA TYR A 8 40.82 -1.30 4.18
C TYR A 8 39.96 -0.17 3.61
N PRO A 9 38.97 -0.44 2.74
CA PRO A 9 37.90 0.52 2.51
C PRO A 9 37.28 0.77 3.88
N THR A 10 37.37 2.02 4.32
CA THR A 10 36.53 2.56 5.38
C THR A 10 35.13 2.06 5.08
N GLN A 11 34.48 1.33 6.01
CA GLN A 11 33.08 0.92 5.84
C GLN A 11 32.33 2.14 5.31
N GLU A 12 31.91 2.10 4.05
CA GLU A 12 31.11 3.15 3.47
C GLU A 12 29.84 3.17 4.32
N LYS A 13 29.69 4.20 5.16
CA LYS A 13 28.38 4.59 5.64
C LYS A 13 27.47 4.62 4.41
N PRO A 14 26.26 4.04 4.46
CA PRO A 14 25.36 4.05 3.31
C PRO A 14 25.24 5.48 2.76
N LYS A 15 25.65 5.67 1.51
CA LYS A 15 25.41 6.89 0.74
C LYS A 15 23.90 6.93 0.49
N ASN A 16 23.21 7.68 1.36
CA ASN A 16 21.78 8.00 1.43
C ASN A 16 21.05 7.32 2.59
N PRO A 17 20.84 8.04 3.71
CA PRO A 17 19.78 7.74 4.67
C PRO A 17 18.37 8.15 4.16
N GLY A 18 18.18 8.41 2.85
CA GLY A 18 17.12 9.30 2.38
C GLY A 18 16.39 8.89 1.10
N ALA A 19 16.34 7.60 0.75
CA ALA A 19 15.27 7.14 -0.14
C ALA A 19 14.10 6.70 0.74
N MET A 20 13.29 7.66 1.21
CA MET A 20 11.95 7.31 1.70
C MET A 20 11.26 6.58 0.56
N SER A 21 10.93 5.30 0.75
CA SER A 21 10.04 4.62 -0.18
C SER A 21 8.67 5.25 0.04
N CYS A 22 8.24 6.10 -0.88
CA CYS A 22 6.87 6.60 -0.85
C CYS A 22 5.94 5.47 -1.33
N ALA A 23 4.82 5.29 -0.65
CA ALA A 23 3.76 4.38 -1.04
C ALA A 23 2.46 5.16 -1.26
N ALA A 24 1.64 4.71 -2.20
CA ALA A 24 0.31 5.28 -2.38
C ALA A 24 -0.61 4.72 -1.30
N MET A 25 -1.32 5.57 -0.57
CA MET A 25 -2.38 5.16 0.35
C MET A 25 -3.74 5.49 -0.26
N ILE A 26 -4.56 4.48 -0.53
CA ILE A 26 -5.89 4.61 -1.14
C ILE A 26 -6.93 4.17 -0.12
N CYS A 27 -8.01 4.95 0.03
CA CYS A 27 -9.06 4.66 1.01
C CYS A 27 -10.45 4.72 0.40
N THR A 28 -11.33 3.76 0.74
CA THR A 28 -12.67 3.63 0.14
C THR A 28 -13.71 4.62 0.68
N ALA A 29 -13.63 5.00 1.97
CA ALA A 29 -14.53 5.96 2.61
C ALA A 29 -13.83 7.31 2.92
N GLY A 30 -12.78 7.65 2.15
CA GLY A 30 -11.81 8.70 2.51
C GLY A 30 -10.79 8.17 3.53
N CYS A 31 -9.68 8.87 3.72
CA CYS A 31 -8.59 8.46 4.62
C CYS A 31 -8.99 8.71 6.09
N PRO A 32 -9.40 7.70 6.88
CA PRO A 32 -9.81 7.91 8.26
C PRO A 32 -8.56 8.24 9.08
N ALA A 33 -8.55 9.41 9.72
CA ALA A 33 -7.34 9.95 10.35
C ALA A 33 -6.72 8.97 11.35
N ASP A 34 -7.54 8.39 12.22
CA ASP A 34 -7.14 7.41 13.25
C ASP A 34 -6.43 6.19 12.67
N ILE A 35 -6.96 5.59 11.59
CA ILE A 35 -6.38 4.41 10.97
C ILE A 35 -5.11 4.78 10.19
N THR A 36 -5.14 5.91 9.47
CA THR A 36 -3.99 6.38 8.68
C THR A 36 -2.81 6.77 9.58
N GLU A 37 -3.07 7.37 10.74
CA GLU A 37 -2.05 7.72 11.75
C GLU A 37 -1.47 6.45 12.37
N GLN A 38 -2.30 5.49 12.79
CA GLN A 38 -1.82 4.20 13.32
C GLN A 38 -0.94 3.46 12.32
N LEU A 39 -1.33 3.43 11.04
CA LEU A 39 -0.52 2.79 10.00
C LEU A 39 0.81 3.53 9.81
N ALA A 40 0.79 4.87 9.76
CA ALA A 40 2.00 5.68 9.62
C ALA A 40 2.97 5.50 10.81
N GLU A 41 2.45 5.42 12.04
CA GLU A 41 3.25 5.15 13.25
C GLU A 41 3.87 3.74 13.22
N SER A 42 3.15 2.75 12.68
CA SER A 42 3.66 1.38 12.57
C SER A 42 4.75 1.22 11.49
N LEU A 43 4.84 2.17 10.55
CA LEU A 43 5.74 2.13 9.39
C LEU A 43 6.52 3.46 9.25
N PRO A 44 7.35 3.85 10.24
CA PRO A 44 7.98 5.17 10.30
C PRO A 44 9.02 5.43 9.19
N ASN A 45 9.41 4.41 8.44
CA ASN A 45 10.38 4.50 7.34
C ASN A 45 9.70 4.62 5.96
N ILE A 46 8.37 4.58 5.91
CA ILE A 46 7.58 4.69 4.68
C ILE A 46 6.93 6.07 4.66
N CYS A 47 7.06 6.77 3.54
CA CYS A 47 6.29 7.98 3.30
C CYS A 47 4.97 7.59 2.62
N PHE A 48 3.86 8.17 3.05
CA PHE A 48 2.56 7.88 2.43
C PHE A 48 2.06 9.10 1.66
N ASP A 49 1.74 8.88 0.38
CA ASP A 49 0.96 9.82 -0.40
C ASP A 49 -0.51 9.38 -0.38
N CYS A 50 -1.32 10.12 0.37
CA CYS A 50 -2.72 9.77 0.63
C CYS A 50 -3.64 10.27 -0.49
N TYR A 51 -4.51 9.39 -0.98
CA TYR A 51 -5.48 9.65 -2.03
C TYR A 51 -6.90 9.36 -1.50
N ALA A 52 -7.64 10.42 -1.20
CA ALA A 52 -9.02 10.35 -0.71
C ALA A 52 -10.02 10.40 -1.89
N THR A 53 -10.77 9.31 -2.07
CA THR A 53 -11.89 9.11 -3.02
C THR A 53 -11.66 9.48 -4.50
N GLU A 54 -12.53 8.93 -5.36
CA GLU A 54 -12.55 9.00 -6.83
C GLU A 54 -11.41 9.75 -7.53
N VAL A 55 -10.45 8.96 -8.02
CA VAL A 55 -9.52 9.34 -9.09
C VAL A 55 -8.61 10.51 -8.70
N ALA A 56 -7.69 10.23 -7.77
CA ALA A 56 -6.32 10.62 -8.09
C ALA A 56 -5.99 9.92 -9.41
N SER A 57 -5.87 10.69 -10.50
CA SER A 57 -5.56 10.20 -11.86
C SER A 57 -4.66 8.98 -11.78
N ALA A 58 -4.95 7.89 -12.49
CA ALA A 58 -4.09 6.72 -12.49
C ALA A 58 -2.60 7.08 -12.71
N GLN A 59 -2.33 8.17 -13.44
CA GLN A 59 -1.00 8.76 -13.61
C GLN A 59 -0.31 9.18 -12.31
N ASN A 60 -1.06 9.65 -11.32
CA ASN A 60 -0.56 9.99 -9.99
C ASN A 60 -0.15 8.74 -9.23
N ILE A 61 -0.87 7.62 -9.37
CA ILE A 61 -0.58 6.37 -8.65
C ILE A 61 0.42 5.49 -9.41
N CYS A 62 0.56 5.68 -10.73
CA CYS A 62 1.45 4.93 -11.60
C CYS A 62 2.90 4.78 -11.07
N PRO A 63 3.54 5.81 -10.47
CA PRO A 63 4.92 5.71 -9.97
C PRO A 63 5.11 4.75 -8.79
N TYR A 64 4.06 4.45 -8.02
CA TYR A 64 4.20 3.69 -6.77
C TYR A 64 4.14 2.18 -6.98
N LYS A 65 5.19 1.46 -6.57
CA LYS A 65 5.17 -0.01 -6.58
C LYS A 65 4.28 -0.59 -5.47
N ASP A 66 4.32 0.07 -4.31
CA ASP A 66 3.60 -0.33 -3.10
C ASP A 66 2.33 0.53 -2.97
N ILE A 67 1.19 -0.14 -2.84
CA ILE A 67 -0.12 0.47 -2.62
C ILE A 67 -0.65 -0.06 -1.29
N TYR A 68 -1.02 0.85 -0.39
CA TYR A 68 -1.71 0.55 0.85
C TYR A 68 -3.18 0.89 0.67
N LEU A 69 -4.03 -0.13 0.71
CA LEU A 69 -5.47 -0.02 0.59
C LEU A 69 -6.11 -0.12 1.97
N LEU A 70 -6.72 0.98 2.43
CA LEU A 70 -7.59 0.97 3.60
C LEU A 70 -9.03 0.82 3.13
N ILE A 71 -9.70 -0.24 3.56
CA ILE A 71 -11.02 -0.61 3.03
C ILE A 71 -12.00 -0.95 4.16
N SER A 72 -13.21 -0.39 4.09
CA SER A 72 -14.25 -0.73 5.06
C SER A 72 -14.84 -2.10 4.73
N ALA A 73 -15.11 -2.93 5.74
CA ALA A 73 -15.86 -4.17 5.57
C ALA A 73 -17.23 -3.94 4.88
N GLU A 74 -17.88 -2.82 5.18
CA GLU A 74 -19.18 -2.43 4.61
C GLU A 74 -19.09 -2.20 3.09
N ASP A 75 -17.93 -1.77 2.58
CA ASP A 75 -17.71 -1.45 1.17
C ASP A 75 -17.39 -2.69 0.30
N ILE A 76 -17.18 -3.86 0.91
CA ILE A 76 -16.74 -5.07 0.20
C ILE A 76 -17.62 -6.29 0.37
N ILE A 77 -18.41 -6.37 1.43
CA ILE A 77 -19.20 -7.57 1.69
C ILE A 77 -20.22 -7.85 0.60
N GLY A 78 -20.19 -9.08 0.10
CA GLY A 78 -21.09 -9.58 -0.93
C GLY A 78 -20.65 -9.27 -2.35
N ILE A 79 -19.49 -8.63 -2.54
CA ILE A 79 -18.91 -8.26 -3.83
C ILE A 79 -17.39 -8.52 -3.88
N GLU A 80 -16.82 -9.35 -3.00
CA GLU A 80 -15.36 -9.47 -2.84
C GLU A 80 -14.65 -9.95 -4.12
N GLU A 81 -15.27 -10.86 -4.88
CA GLU A 81 -14.71 -11.40 -6.12
C GLU A 81 -14.66 -10.34 -7.24
N ASP A 82 -15.69 -9.50 -7.35
CA ASP A 82 -15.86 -8.47 -8.38
C ASP A 82 -15.62 -7.05 -7.86
N TRP A 83 -15.13 -6.89 -6.63
CA TRP A 83 -14.99 -5.58 -5.98
C TRP A 83 -14.17 -4.59 -6.83
N LEU A 84 -13.10 -5.09 -7.45
CA LEU A 84 -12.24 -4.30 -8.32
C LEU A 84 -12.91 -3.86 -9.64
N ASP A 85 -14.00 -4.51 -10.06
CA ASP A 85 -14.82 -4.09 -11.20
C ASP A 85 -15.90 -3.07 -10.80
N THR A 86 -16.35 -3.12 -9.55
CA THR A 86 -17.38 -2.23 -9.01
C THR A 86 -16.81 -0.95 -8.39
N THR A 87 -15.58 -1.01 -7.88
CA THR A 87 -14.90 0.12 -7.23
C THR A 87 -14.34 1.13 -8.22
N THR A 88 -14.45 2.41 -7.87
CA THR A 88 -13.77 3.49 -8.59
C THR A 88 -12.34 3.73 -8.08
N ALA A 89 -11.96 3.16 -6.93
CA ALA A 89 -10.67 3.36 -6.29
C ALA A 89 -9.47 2.88 -7.13
N PHE A 90 -9.67 1.85 -7.95
CA PHE A 90 -8.64 1.25 -8.82
C PHE A 90 -8.86 1.50 -10.31
N LYS A 91 -9.84 2.33 -10.68
CA LYS A 91 -10.20 2.55 -12.08
C LYS A 91 -9.02 3.14 -12.86
N GLY A 92 -8.55 2.39 -13.85
CA GLY A 92 -7.43 2.78 -14.71
C GLY A 92 -6.03 2.55 -14.09
N ILE A 93 -5.94 2.00 -12.88
CA ILE A 93 -4.66 1.63 -12.25
C ILE A 93 -4.26 0.24 -12.73
N SER A 94 -3.07 0.10 -13.32
CA SER A 94 -2.52 -1.21 -13.65
C SER A 94 -2.01 -1.89 -12.39
N LEU A 95 -2.62 -3.02 -12.01
CA LEU A 95 -2.24 -3.81 -10.83
C LEU A 95 -1.06 -4.76 -11.04
N LYS A 96 -0.64 -4.98 -12.29
CA LYS A 96 0.44 -5.90 -12.63
C LYS A 96 1.74 -5.60 -11.85
N GLU A 97 2.23 -6.62 -11.14
CA GLU A 97 3.47 -6.64 -10.35
C GLU A 97 3.53 -5.61 -9.20
N ARG A 98 2.39 -5.05 -8.80
CA ARG A 98 2.29 -4.14 -7.66
C ARG A 98 2.07 -4.91 -6.37
N ASN A 99 2.69 -4.45 -5.29
CA ASN A 99 2.37 -4.93 -3.96
C ASN A 99 1.13 -4.17 -3.46
N VAL A 100 0.09 -4.88 -3.06
CA VAL A 100 -1.12 -4.27 -2.51
C VAL A 100 -1.33 -4.73 -1.09
N PHE A 101 -1.02 -3.86 -0.13
CA PHE A 101 -1.18 -4.10 1.29
C PHE A 101 -2.60 -3.68 1.69
N ILE A 102 -3.45 -4.65 2.03
CA ILE A 102 -4.87 -4.43 2.31
C ILE A 102 -5.07 -4.44 3.82
N GLN A 103 -5.68 -3.39 4.35
CA GLN A 103 -6.09 -3.32 5.75
C GLN A 103 -7.59 -3.03 5.80
N GLY A 104 -8.32 -4.00 6.35
CA GLY A 104 -9.74 -3.86 6.63
C GLY A 104 -9.98 -3.03 7.89
N TYR A 105 -11.01 -2.19 7.90
CA TYR A 105 -11.50 -1.55 9.12
C TYR A 105 -13.03 -1.66 9.23
N ARG A 106 -13.56 -1.42 10.44
CA ARG A 106 -14.96 -1.72 10.82
C ARG A 106 -15.31 -3.21 10.71
N ASN A 107 -14.36 -4.07 11.08
CA ASN A 107 -14.53 -5.52 11.01
C ASN A 107 -15.30 -6.10 12.22
N GLU A 108 -15.72 -5.26 13.18
CA GLU A 108 -16.25 -5.73 14.47
C GLU A 108 -17.64 -6.35 14.34
N LEU A 109 -18.41 -5.97 13.32
CA LEU A 109 -19.78 -6.43 13.07
C LEU A 109 -19.90 -7.34 11.84
N LEU A 110 -18.89 -7.31 10.99
CA LEU A 110 -18.95 -7.79 9.62
C LEU A 110 -17.56 -8.27 9.21
N SER A 111 -17.45 -9.51 8.69
CA SER A 111 -16.18 -10.08 8.26
C SER A 111 -16.26 -10.46 6.78
N PRO A 112 -15.55 -9.73 5.91
CA PRO A 112 -15.46 -10.01 4.47
C PRO A 112 -14.76 -11.34 4.17
N ASP A 113 -15.04 -11.90 3.00
CA ASP A 113 -14.20 -12.98 2.46
C ASP A 113 -12.88 -12.41 1.94
N TRP A 114 -11.90 -12.33 2.85
CA TRP A 114 -10.57 -11.82 2.51
C TRP A 114 -9.86 -12.67 1.45
N GLU A 115 -10.11 -13.99 1.40
CA GLU A 115 -9.47 -14.85 0.40
C GLU A 115 -10.01 -14.56 -1.00
N ALA A 116 -11.32 -14.37 -1.13
CA ALA A 116 -11.95 -13.94 -2.38
C ALA A 116 -11.42 -12.58 -2.84
N LEU A 117 -11.32 -11.61 -1.92
CA LEU A 117 -10.78 -10.28 -2.23
C LEU A 117 -9.32 -10.35 -2.70
N LEU A 118 -8.46 -11.05 -1.95
CA LEU A 118 -7.05 -11.24 -2.31
C LEU A 118 -6.92 -11.94 -3.66
N SER A 119 -7.75 -12.95 -3.93
CA SER A 119 -7.79 -13.65 -5.22
C SER A 119 -8.17 -12.72 -6.37
N SER A 120 -9.12 -11.80 -6.16
CA SER A 120 -9.49 -10.79 -7.16
C SER A 120 -8.32 -9.89 -7.54
N PHE A 121 -7.52 -9.46 -6.55
CA PHE A 121 -6.29 -8.69 -6.80
C PHE A 121 -5.23 -9.51 -7.54
N ALA A 122 -4.96 -10.73 -7.08
CA ALA A 122 -3.97 -11.63 -7.68
C ALA A 122 -4.32 -11.95 -9.14
N SER A 123 -5.61 -12.14 -9.45
CA SER A 123 -6.08 -12.39 -10.83
C SER A 123 -5.76 -11.25 -11.80
N ARG A 124 -5.64 -10.02 -11.30
CA ARG A 124 -5.23 -8.82 -12.06
C ARG A 124 -3.70 -8.57 -12.03
N GLY A 125 -2.94 -9.52 -11.50
CA GLY A 125 -1.48 -9.52 -11.49
C GLY A 125 -0.84 -8.77 -10.33
N ALA A 126 -1.59 -8.38 -9.30
CA ALA A 126 -1.02 -7.83 -8.07
C ALA A 126 -0.39 -8.93 -7.20
N LEU A 127 0.41 -8.49 -6.22
CA LEU A 127 0.90 -9.27 -5.09
C LEU A 127 0.21 -8.76 -3.82
N PRO A 128 -1.02 -9.22 -3.55
CA PRO A 128 -1.80 -8.70 -2.44
C PRO A 128 -1.36 -9.33 -1.11
N VAL A 129 -1.37 -8.52 -0.04
CA VAL A 129 -1.00 -8.91 1.32
C VAL A 129 -2.04 -8.35 2.27
N LEU A 130 -2.69 -9.22 3.05
CA LEU A 130 -3.55 -8.77 4.14
C LEU A 130 -2.68 -8.32 5.31
N LEU A 131 -2.78 -7.06 5.69
CA LEU A 131 -2.25 -6.54 6.94
C LEU A 131 -3.15 -7.07 8.06
N GLY A 132 -2.55 -7.63 9.11
CA GLY A 132 -3.29 -8.28 10.19
C GLY A 132 -4.34 -7.37 10.84
N PRO A 133 -5.32 -7.93 11.57
CA PRO A 133 -6.36 -7.13 12.21
C PRO A 133 -5.72 -6.10 13.15
N SER A 134 -6.15 -4.84 12.99
CA SER A 134 -5.93 -3.76 13.96
C SER A 134 -6.83 -3.97 15.17
#